data_AF-A0AAW6Q6M0-F1
#
_entry.id   AF-A0AAW6Q6M0-F1
#
_cell.length_a   1.000
_cell.length_b   1.000
_cell.length_c   1.000
_cell.angle_alpha   90.00
_cell.angle_beta   90.00
_cell.angle_gamma   90.00
#
_symmetry.space_group_name_H-M   'P 1'
#
loop_
_entity.id
_entity.type
_entity.pdbx_description
1 polymer ?
#
loop_
_entity_poly.entity_id
_entity_poly.type
_entity_poly.pdbx_seq_one_letter_code
_entity_poly.pdbx_strand_id
1 'polypeptide(L)' 'PVVASQAIGDKWLISEGLKSGDQVIVSGLQKARPGEQVKATTDTPADTASK' A
#
# COMPACT_ATOMS: atom_id res chain seq x y z
N PRO A 1 6.26 1.48 -13.22
CA PRO A 1 5.61 2.73 -12.77
C PRO A 1 4.18 2.47 -12.32
N VAL A 2 3.80 3.03 -11.18
CA VAL A 2 2.42 2.99 -10.65
C VAL A 2 1.75 4.32 -10.94
N VAL A 3 0.44 4.31 -11.24
CA VAL A 3 -0.33 5.52 -11.52
C VAL A 3 -1.40 5.69 -10.45
N ALA A 4 -1.24 6.72 -9.62
CA ALA A 4 -2.29 7.16 -8.71
C ALA A 4 -3.15 8.21 -9.44
N SER A 5 -4.41 7.88 -9.70
CA SER A 5 -5.35 8.74 -10.42
C SER A 5 -5.93 9.85 -9.56
N GLN A 6 -6.17 9.58 -8.28
CA GLN A 6 -6.86 10.54 -7.40
C GLN A 6 -6.50 10.31 -5.94
N ALA A 7 -6.35 11.41 -5.18
CA ALA A 7 -6.39 11.38 -3.73
C ALA A 7 -7.83 11.62 -3.24
N ILE A 8 -8.33 10.72 -2.39
CA ILE A 8 -9.67 10.77 -1.81
C ILE A 8 -9.50 10.71 -0.29
N GLY A 9 -9.55 11.89 0.36
CA GLY A 9 -9.21 12.02 1.78
C GLY A 9 -7.76 11.59 2.01
N ASP A 10 -7.56 10.65 2.94
CA ASP A 10 -6.24 10.09 3.27
C ASP A 10 -5.83 8.90 2.39
N LYS A 11 -6.63 8.55 1.37
CA LYS A 11 -6.44 7.36 0.53
C LYS A 11 -6.14 7.76 -0.92
N TRP A 12 -5.36 6.93 -1.61
CA TRP A 12 -5.03 7.12 -3.02
C TRP A 12 -5.68 6.04 -3.88
N LEU A 13 -6.38 6.45 -4.93
CA LEU A 13 -6.93 5.57 -5.95
C LEU A 13 -5.85 5.27 -6.98
N ILE A 14 -5.43 4.00 -7.06
CA ILE A 14 -4.48 3.53 -8.08
C ILE A 14 -5.27 3.03 -9.30
N SER A 15 -4.95 3.57 -10.47
CA SER A 15 -5.55 3.14 -11.74
C SER A 15 -4.72 2.10 -12.48
N GLU A 16 -3.39 2.15 -12.37
CA GLU A 16 -2.49 1.27 -13.13
C GLU A 16 -1.21 0.93 -12.36
N GLY A 17 -0.58 -0.17 -12.77
CA GLY A 17 0.74 -0.57 -12.30
C GLY A 17 0.75 -1.40 -11.01
N LEU A 18 -0.43 -1.74 -10.47
CA LEU A 18 -0.60 -2.68 -9.36
C LEU A 18 -1.42 -3.89 -9.82
N LYS A 19 -0.93 -5.09 -9.52
CA LYS A 19 -1.60 -6.37 -9.81
C LYS A 19 -2.17 -6.98 -8.54
N SER A 20 -3.14 -7.87 -8.71
CA SER A 20 -3.67 -8.64 -7.57
C SER A 20 -2.56 -9.49 -6.96
N GLY A 21 -2.32 -9.33 -5.66
CA GLY A 21 -1.23 -9.98 -4.92
C GLY A 21 0.02 -9.12 -4.68
N ASP A 22 0.10 -7.93 -5.30
CA ASP A 22 1.20 -7.00 -5.03
C ASP A 22 1.04 -6.36 -3.65
N GLN A 23 2.15 -6.24 -2.91
CA GLN A 23 2.19 -5.60 -1.60
C GLN A 23 2.75 -4.19 -1.72
N VAL A 24 2.04 -3.22 -1.16
CA VAL A 24 2.41 -1.80 -1.18
C VAL A 24 2.83 -1.36 0.22
N ILE A 25 3.92 -0.61 0.30
CA ILE A 25 4.34 0.01 1.56
C ILE A 25 3.50 1.27 1.79
N VAL A 26 2.56 1.20 2.73
CA VAL A 26 1.70 2.33 3.12
C VAL A 26 2.29 3.17 4.25
N SER A 27 3.29 2.65 4.97
CA SER A 27 3.91 3.32 6.11
C SER A 27 5.35 2.83 6.33
N GLY A 28 6.17 3.65 7.01
CA GLY A 28 7.53 3.25 7.41
C GLY A 28 8.58 3.26 6.30
N LEU A 29 8.30 3.86 5.13
CA LEU A 29 9.23 3.98 4.02
C LEU A 29 10.57 4.62 4.44
N GLN A 30 10.56 5.54 5.41
CA GLN A 30 11.77 6.19 5.92
C GLN A 30 12.79 5.22 6.54
N LYS A 31 12.36 4.00 6.91
CA LYS A 31 13.24 2.95 7.45
C LYS A 31 13.64 1.92 6.39
N ALA A 32 13.03 1.93 5.21
CA ALA A 32 13.35 1.02 4.13
C ALA A 32 14.56 1.55 3.35
N ARG A 33 15.64 0.78 3.27
CA ARG A 33 16.82 1.11 2.48
C ARG A 33 16.94 0.17 1.27
N PRO A 34 17.52 0.63 0.14
CA PRO A 34 17.80 -0.23 -0.99
C PRO A 34 18.67 -1.44 -0.58
N GLY A 35 18.22 -2.65 -0.89
CA GLY A 35 18.93 -3.90 -0.56
C GLY A 35 18.63 -4.48 0.82
N GLU A 36 17.83 -3.82 1.65
CA GLU A 36 17.45 -4.30 2.98
C GLU A 36 16.20 -5.19 2.91
N GLN A 37 16.22 -6.33 3.61
CA GLN A 37 15.08 -7.25 3.64
C GLN A 37 14.03 -6.71 4.62
N VAL A 38 13.00 -6.04 4.09
CA VAL A 38 11.88 -5.56 4.90
C VAL A 38 10.91 -6.70 5.20
N LYS A 39 10.47 -6.80 6.47
CA LYS A 39 9.39 -7.71 6.85
C LYS A 39 8.04 -7.04 6.61
N ALA A 40 7.38 -7.43 5.52
CA ALA A 40 6.01 -7.01 5.29
C ALA A 40 5.12 -7.54 6.42
N THR A 41 4.40 -6.62 7.06
CA THR A 41 3.37 -6.96 8.04
C THR A 41 2.05 -6.59 7.39
N THR A 42 1.03 -7.43 7.51
CA THR A 42 -0.30 -7.08 7.00
C THR A 42 -0.75 -5.84 7.76
N ASP A 43 -0.86 -4.72 7.05
CA ASP A 43 -1.71 -3.62 7.50
C ASP A 43 -3.12 -4.21 7.47
N THR A 44 -3.60 -4.68 8.62
CA THR A 44 -5.01 -5.03 8.76
C THR A 44 -5.70 -3.71 9.03
N PRO A 45 -6.29 -3.03 8.02
CA PRO A 45 -7.34 -2.10 8.37
C PRO A 45 -8.37 -2.96 9.07
N ALA A 46 -8.63 -2.67 10.35
CA ALA A 46 -9.80 -3.18 11.01
C ALA A 46 -11.02 -2.57 10.30
N ASP A 47 -11.34 -3.07 9.11
CA ASP A 47 -12.61 -2.87 8.44
C ASP A 47 -13.26 -4.24 8.40
N THR A 48 -13.86 -4.56 9.54
CA THR A 48 -15.03 -5.41 9.63
C THR A 48 -16.01 -4.97 8.55
N ALA A 49 -15.91 -5.60 7.38
CA ALA A 49 -16.98 -5.66 6.42
C ALA A 49 -18.23 -6.15 7.16
N SER A 50 -19.09 -5.20 7.51
CA SER A 50 -20.37 -5.44 8.12
C SER A 50 -21.15 -6.42 7.25
N LYS A 51 -21.60 -7.51 7.86
CA LYS A 51 -22.86 -8.14 7.52
C LYS A 51 -23.58 -8.54 8.80
#